data_AF-A0A4P6ET83-F1
#
_entry.id   AF-A0A4P6ET83-F1
#
_cell.length_a   1.000
_cell.length_b   1.000
_cell.length_c   1.000
_cell.angle_alpha   90.00
_cell.angle_beta   90.00
_cell.angle_gamma   90.00
#
_symmetry.space_group_name_H-M   'P 1'
#
loop_
_entity.id
_entity.type
_entity.pdbx_description
1 polymer ?
#
loop_
_entity_poly.entity_id
_entity_poly.type
_entity_poly.pdbx_seq_one_letter_code
_entity_poly.pdbx_strand_id
1 'polypeptide(L)' 'MANYHICAFCGNLHEKADYRNMCKSCEGMYQKIRDVVVARPDTIVLEISNQTGVSVSRIISFVKNGYFSMTEGTIEVLK' A
#
# COMPACT_ATOMS: atom_id res chain seq x y z
N MET A 1 -28.82 -1.78 7.00
CA MET A 1 -28.18 -2.69 6.03
C MET A 1 -26.68 -2.44 6.04
N ALA A 2 -25.86 -3.48 6.21
CA ALA A 2 -24.40 -3.35 6.08
C ALA A 2 -24.02 -3.24 4.60
N ASN A 3 -23.31 -2.16 4.23
CA ASN A 3 -22.81 -1.93 2.87
C ASN A 3 -21.43 -2.59 2.73
N TYR A 4 -21.39 -3.75 2.09
CA TYR A 4 -20.16 -4.47 1.79
C TYR A 4 -19.63 -4.07 0.40
N HIS A 5 -18.32 -3.88 0.30
CA HIS A 5 -17.59 -3.56 -0.92
C HIS A 5 -16.47 -4.58 -1.15
N ILE A 6 -16.09 -4.74 -2.42
CA ILE A 6 -14.92 -5.53 -2.79
C ILE A 6 -13.70 -4.61 -2.74
N CYS A 7 -12.68 -5.01 -2.00
CA CYS A 7 -11.42 -4.28 -1.93
C CYS A 7 -10.78 -4.25 -3.31
N ALA A 8 -10.53 -3.05 -3.85
CA ALA A 8 -9.93 -2.88 -5.17
C ALA A 8 -8.50 -3.44 -5.26
N PHE A 9 -7.85 -3.68 -4.12
CA PHE A 9 -6.46 -4.15 -4.06
C PHE A 9 -6.30 -5.66 -3.88
N CYS A 10 -7.09 -6.29 -3.01
CA CYS A 10 -6.97 -7.72 -2.72
C CYS A 10 -8.18 -8.55 -3.12
N GLY A 11 -9.26 -7.93 -3.60
CA GLY A 11 -10.49 -8.64 -3.99
C GLY A 11 -11.32 -9.17 -2.81
N ASN A 12 -10.91 -8.93 -1.56
CA ASN A 12 -11.68 -9.38 -0.41
C ASN A 12 -12.92 -8.52 -0.20
N LEU A 13 -14.02 -9.18 0.19
CA LEU A 13 -15.22 -8.51 0.66
C LEU A 13 -14.95 -7.86 2.02
N HIS A 14 -15.31 -6.59 2.18
CA HIS A 14 -15.20 -5.86 3.44
C HIS A 14 -16.34 -4.87 3.62
N GLU A 15 -16.65 -4.52 4.86
CA GLU A 15 -17.57 -3.40 5.12
C GLU A 15 -16.95 -2.09 4.61
N LYS A 16 -17.79 -1.21 4.05
CA LYS A 16 -17.38 0.06 3.46
C LYS A 16 -16.35 0.75 4.34
N ALA A 17 -15.14 0.92 3.81
CA ALA A 17 -14.08 1.70 4.42
C ALA A 17 -13.97 3.04 3.69
N ASP A 18 -13.83 4.13 4.44
CA ASP A 18 -13.83 5.50 3.91
C ASP A 18 -12.64 5.82 2.99
N TYR A 19 -11.56 5.02 3.01
CA TYR A 19 -10.30 5.34 2.33
C TYR A 19 -10.03 4.46 1.10
N ARG A 20 -10.02 5.08 -0.08
CA ARG A 20 -9.55 4.53 -1.39
C ARG A 20 -10.10 3.16 -1.80
N ASN A 21 -11.30 2.75 -1.37
CA ASN A 21 -11.89 1.43 -1.66
C ASN A 21 -10.97 0.25 -1.26
N MET A 22 -10.18 0.42 -0.20
CA MET A 22 -9.32 -0.64 0.34
C MET A 22 -9.93 -1.21 1.62
N CYS A 23 -9.74 -2.51 1.86
CA CYS A 23 -10.06 -3.08 3.16
C CYS A 23 -9.04 -2.62 4.23
N LYS A 24 -9.44 -2.64 5.51
CA LYS A 24 -8.60 -2.24 6.65
C LYS A 24 -7.21 -2.90 6.67
N SER A 25 -7.12 -4.16 6.24
CA SER A 25 -5.83 -4.86 6.16
C SER A 25 -4.90 -4.25 5.10
N CYS A 26 -5.43 -3.93 3.93
CA CYS A 26 -4.63 -3.33 2.86
C CYS A 26 -4.31 -1.86 3.14
N GLU A 27 -5.23 -1.15 3.78
CA GLU A 27 -5.00 0.19 4.31
C GLU A 27 -3.86 0.19 5.35
N GLY A 28 -3.86 -0.74 6.31
CA GLY A 28 -2.79 -0.85 7.31
C GLY A 28 -1.41 -1.15 6.67
N MET A 29 -1.37 -1.98 5.63
CA MET A 29 -0.14 -2.21 4.87
C MET A 29 0.31 -0.95 4.13
N TYR A 30 -0.62 -0.25 3.48
CA TYR A 30 -0.34 1.01 2.79
C TYR A 30 0.23 2.06 3.75
N GLN A 31 -0.37 2.24 4.93
CA GLN A 31 0.11 3.20 5.93
C GLN A 31 1.53 2.87 6.38
N LYS A 32 1.83 1.60 6.70
CA LYS A 32 3.20 1.20 7.07
C LYS A 32 4.24 1.52 6.00
N ILE A 33 3.92 1.24 4.73
CA ILE A 33 4.80 1.57 3.61
C ILE A 33 4.97 3.08 3.48
N ARG A 34 3.86 3.83 3.56
CA ARG A 34 3.84 5.29 3.48
C ARG A 34 4.69 5.92 4.56
N ASP A 35 4.61 5.46 5.80
CA ASP A 35 5.38 6.01 6.91
C ASP A 35 6.88 5.83 6.70
N VAL A 36 7.31 4.68 6.18
CA VAL A 36 8.72 4.43 5.83
C VAL A 36 9.17 5.33 4.68
N VAL A 37 8.38 5.41 3.61
CA VAL A 37 8.72 6.23 2.43
C VAL A 37 8.75 7.73 2.75
N VAL A 38 7.81 8.21 3.57
CA VAL A 38 7.77 9.63 3.99
C VAL A 38 8.96 9.97 4.88
N ALA A 39 9.34 9.06 5.78
CA ALA A 39 10.52 9.27 6.64
C ALA A 39 11.84 9.16 5.86
N ARG A 40 11.87 8.32 4.81
CA ARG A 40 13.07 7.99 4.02
C ARG A 40 12.70 7.75 2.54
N PRO A 41 12.65 8.80 1.71
CA PRO A 41 12.24 8.68 0.30
C PRO A 41 13.22 7.85 -0.55
N ASP A 42 14.50 7.80 -0.16
CA ASP A 42 15.53 7.04 -0.87
C ASP A 42 15.58 5.54 -0.49
N THR A 43 14.53 5.03 0.17
CA THR A 43 14.50 3.63 0.61
C THR A 43 14.11 2.71 -0.54
N ILE A 44 14.91 1.68 -0.79
CA ILE A 44 14.62 0.66 -1.80
C ILE A 44 13.49 -0.29 -1.35
N VAL A 45 12.77 -0.87 -2.31
CA VAL A 45 11.62 -1.76 -2.06
C VAL A 45 11.95 -2.91 -1.11
N LEU A 46 13.15 -3.49 -1.24
CA LEU A 46 13.60 -4.61 -0.42
C LEU A 46 13.71 -4.22 1.05
N GLU A 47 14.19 -3.01 1.33
CA GLU A 47 14.38 -2.52 2.69
C GLU A 47 13.04 -2.13 3.33
N ILE A 48 12.13 -1.54 2.55
CA ILE A 48 10.73 -1.33 2.96
C ILE A 48 10.08 -2.67 3.33
N SER A 49 10.31 -3.72 2.54
CA SER A 49 9.77 -5.05 2.80
C SER A 49 10.25 -5.61 4.14
N ASN A 50 11.55 -5.50 4.41
CA ASN A 50 12.15 -5.93 5.68
C ASN A 50 11.63 -5.12 6.88
N GLN A 51 11.45 -3.81 6.74
CA GLN A 51 10.98 -2.96 7.85
C GLN A 51 9.49 -3.14 8.14
N THR A 52 8.66 -3.22 7.09
CA THR A 52 7.19 -3.24 7.24
C THR A 52 6.63 -4.65 7.41
N GLY A 53 7.42 -5.68 7.04
CA GLY A 53 6.96 -7.07 6.93
C GLY A 53 6.02 -7.30 5.74
N VAL A 54 5.83 -6.31 4.87
CA VAL A 54 5.02 -6.45 3.66
C VAL A 54 5.89 -7.03 2.56
N SER A 55 5.40 -8.04 1.83
CA SER A 55 6.20 -8.65 0.76
C SER A 55 6.49 -7.67 -0.38
N VAL A 56 7.69 -7.76 -0.95
CA VAL A 56 8.11 -6.96 -2.13
C VAL A 56 7.05 -6.99 -3.24
N SER A 57 6.53 -8.17 -3.56
CA SER A 57 5.47 -8.33 -4.56
C SER A 57 4.24 -7.47 -4.28
N ARG A 58 3.87 -7.33 -3.00
CA ARG A 58 2.69 -6.57 -2.57
C ARG A 58 2.97 -5.07 -2.57
N ILE A 59 4.18 -4.66 -2.21
CA ILE A 59 4.64 -3.27 -2.35
C ILE A 59 4.63 -2.86 -3.83
N ILE A 60 5.16 -3.69 -4.73
CA ILE A 60 5.11 -3.46 -6.18
C ILE A 60 3.67 -3.37 -6.69
N SER A 61 2.74 -4.18 -6.15
CA SER A 61 1.32 -4.04 -6.49
C SER A 61 0.76 -2.68 -6.10
N PHE A 62 1.17 -2.09 -4.98
CA PHE A 62 0.75 -0.73 -4.63
C PHE A 62 1.27 0.31 -5.63
N VAL A 63 2.52 0.17 -6.08
CA VAL A 63 3.10 1.01 -7.14
C VAL A 63 2.29 0.88 -8.44
N LYS A 64 2.02 -0.37 -8.88
CA LYS A 64 1.28 -0.64 -10.12
C LYS A 64 -0.15 -0.10 -10.09
N ASN A 65 -0.77 -0.04 -8.92
CA ASN A 65 -2.11 0.53 -8.75
C ASN A 65 -2.09 2.06 -8.54
N GLY A 66 -0.93 2.73 -8.69
CA GLY A 66 -0.81 4.19 -8.60
C GLY A 66 -0.82 4.76 -7.19
N TYR A 67 -0.65 3.93 -6.15
CA TYR A 67 -0.59 4.40 -4.76
C TYR A 67 0.77 5.00 -4.40
N PHE A 68 1.83 4.54 -5.08
CA PHE A 68 3.19 5.05 -4.97
C PHE A 68 3.84 5.13 -6.36
N SER A 69 4.79 6.03 -6.52
CA SER A 69 5.68 6.10 -7.69
C SER A 69 6.93 5.28 -7.40
N MET A 70 7.54 4.68 -8.42
CA MET A 70 8.81 3.97 -8.27
C MET A 70 9.83 4.53 -9.25
N THR A 71 10.99 4.91 -8.75
CA THR A 71 12.07 5.56 -9.50
C THR A 71 13.34 4.76 -9.27
N GLU A 72 13.89 4.12 -10.31
CA GLU A 72 15.17 3.36 -10.24
C GLU A 72 15.30 2.35 -9.07
N GLY A 73 14.19 1.83 -8.54
CA GLY A 73 14.17 0.86 -7.43
C GLY A 73 13.87 1.44 -6.04
N THR A 74 13.75 2.76 -5.92
CA THR A 74 13.17 3.45 -4.74
C THR A 74 11.69 3.78 -4.99
N ILE A 75 10.94 4.06 -3.92
CA ILE A 75 9.49 4.33 -3.99
C ILE A 75 9.19 5.67 -3.34
N GLU A 76 8.33 6.47 -3.97
CA GLU A 76 7.87 7.78 -3.49
C GLU A 76 6.32 7.82 -3.38
N VAL A 77 5.78 8.64 -2.48
CA VAL A 77 4.32 8.76 -2.32
C VAL A 77 3.74 9.70 -3.39
N LEU A 78 2.78 9.21 -4.18
CA LEU A 78 2.01 10.05 -5.10
C LEU A 78 0.96 10.84 -4.32
N LYS A 79 1.03 12.17 -4.46
CA LYS A 79 0.19 13.16 -3.77
C LYS A 79 -1.25 13.12 -4.26
#